data_AF-A0A7X7NWX8-F1
#
_entry.id   AF-A0A7X7NWX8-F1
#
_cell.length_a   1.000
_cell.length_b   1.000
_cell.length_c   1.000
_cell.angle_alpha   90.00
_cell.angle_beta   90.00
_cell.angle_gamma   90.00
#
_symmetry.space_group_name_H-M   'P 1'
#
loop_
_entity.id
_entity.type
_entity.pdbx_description
1 polymer ?
#
loop_
_entity_poly.entity_id
_entity_poly.type
_entity_poly.pdbx_seq_one_letter_code
_entity_poly.pdbx_strand_id
1 'polypeptide(L)'
;PEGERSFRGVIKNIREIIKNCPVPVIAKEVGFGFTRETVQKLFELGVTWFDNSGSGGTNFIGIENRRGGDFAELSDWGLPTAVSLLEILSLSLPITVIASGGIRTAQDIAKCISAGADLVGMAGSLLKKLQWEGYDALDNHMATLTFQFKAVCMMTGCSNLQELRKQPLIILGQTAEWMRLRGIEPGKWANR
;
A
#
# COMPACT_ATOMS: atom_id res chain seq x y z
N PRO A 1 21.24 -2.96 -12.68
CA PRO A 1 22.63 -3.50 -12.73
C PRO A 1 23.61 -2.82 -11.74
N GLU A 2 23.32 -1.55 -11.46
CA GLU A 2 24.09 -0.55 -10.73
C GLU A 2 23.57 -0.25 -9.31
N GLY A 3 22.72 -1.13 -8.76
CA GLY A 3 22.13 -0.94 -7.43
C GLY A 3 23.17 -0.95 -6.29
N GLU A 4 22.89 -0.17 -5.24
CA GLU A 4 23.67 -0.20 -3.99
C GLU A 4 23.66 -1.60 -3.38
N ARG A 5 24.83 -2.07 -2.92
CA ARG A 5 25.02 -3.42 -2.36
C ARG A 5 25.14 -3.41 -0.85
N SER A 6 25.32 -2.24 -0.23
CA SER A 6 25.46 -2.08 1.21
C SER A 6 24.35 -1.21 1.77
N PHE A 7 23.48 -1.82 2.57
CA PHE A 7 22.48 -1.12 3.39
C PHE A 7 22.98 -0.81 4.81
N ARG A 8 24.29 -0.90 5.06
CA ARG A 8 24.87 -0.55 6.35
C ARG A 8 24.67 0.95 6.62
N GLY A 9 24.31 1.29 7.86
CA GLY A 9 24.09 2.68 8.27
C GLY A 9 22.71 3.25 7.95
N VAL A 10 21.85 2.53 7.21
CA VAL A 10 20.50 3.00 6.83
C VAL A 10 19.67 3.41 8.05
N ILE A 11 19.72 2.65 9.15
CA ILE A 11 19.00 2.98 10.40
C ILE A 11 19.48 4.33 10.99
N LYS A 12 20.79 4.59 10.96
CA LYS A 12 21.35 5.87 11.42
C LYS A 12 20.90 7.00 10.50
N ASN A 13 20.96 6.79 9.19
CA ASN A 13 20.54 7.78 8.20
C ASN A 13 19.05 8.13 8.35
N ILE A 14 18.18 7.12 8.53
CA ILE A 14 16.75 7.34 8.78
C ILE A 14 16.54 8.18 10.04
N ARG A 15 17.25 7.89 11.14
CA ARG A 15 17.15 8.68 12.37
C ARG A 15 17.57 10.13 12.16
N GLU A 16 18.66 10.37 11.44
CA GLU A 16 19.09 11.73 11.10
C GLU A 16 18.09 12.45 10.18
N ILE A 17 17.49 11.74 9.22
CA ILE A 17 16.44 12.32 8.37
C ILE A 17 15.25 12.74 9.22
N ILE A 18 14.73 11.85 10.08
CA ILE A 18 13.59 12.15 10.96
C ILE A 18 13.90 13.34 11.87
N LYS A 19 15.11 13.41 12.42
CA LYS A 19 15.53 14.49 13.32
C LYS A 19 15.63 15.85 12.63
N ASN A 20 16.11 15.88 11.39
CA ASN A 20 16.45 17.13 10.70
C ASN A 20 15.40 17.56 9.65
N CYS A 21 14.47 16.68 9.27
CA CYS A 21 13.44 17.01 8.28
C CYS A 21 12.39 17.96 8.91
N PRO A 22 12.14 19.14 8.31
CA PRO A 22 11.18 20.11 8.85
C PRO A 22 9.71 19.72 8.59
N VAL A 23 9.47 18.60 7.89
CA VAL A 23 8.15 18.09 7.53
C VAL A 23 8.05 16.58 7.87
N PRO A 24 6.84 16.02 7.99
CA PRO A 24 6.67 14.59 8.25
C PRO A 24 7.39 13.71 7.23
N VAL A 25 8.04 12.66 7.72
CA VAL A 25 8.73 11.66 6.89
C VAL A 25 7.82 10.46 6.68
N ILE A 26 7.60 10.10 5.41
CA ILE A 26 6.83 8.91 5.03
C ILE A 26 7.82 7.80 4.67
N ALA A 27 7.78 6.67 5.38
CA ALA A 27 8.48 5.48 4.92
C ALA A 27 7.62 4.77 3.87
N LYS A 28 8.19 4.54 2.69
CA LYS A 28 7.47 3.99 1.55
C LYS A 28 8.22 2.80 0.97
N GLU A 29 7.51 1.70 0.78
CA GLU A 29 7.98 0.58 -0.03
C GLU A 29 7.80 0.87 -1.53
N VAL A 30 8.37 0.02 -2.38
CA VAL A 30 8.44 0.25 -3.84
C VAL A 30 7.84 -0.89 -4.66
N GLY A 31 6.98 -1.72 -4.08
CA GLY A 31 6.32 -2.83 -4.77
C GLY A 31 6.55 -4.19 -4.12
N PHE A 32 7.26 -4.24 -2.99
CA PHE A 32 7.52 -5.48 -2.25
C PHE A 32 6.75 -5.59 -0.93
N GLY A 33 6.07 -4.54 -0.50
CA GLY A 33 5.25 -4.58 0.72
C GLY A 33 6.07 -4.50 2.01
N PHE A 34 5.62 -3.70 2.97
CA PHE A 34 6.17 -3.75 4.32
C PHE A 34 5.63 -4.97 5.09
N THR A 35 6.50 -5.62 5.86
CA THR A 35 6.09 -6.53 6.95
C THR A 35 5.78 -5.75 8.22
N ARG A 36 5.02 -6.35 9.15
CA ARG A 36 4.76 -5.73 10.45
C ARG A 36 6.06 -5.48 11.25
N GLU A 37 7.06 -6.36 11.14
CA GLU A 37 8.33 -6.21 11.85
C GLU A 37 9.14 -5.01 11.34
N THR A 38 9.11 -4.76 10.02
CA THR A 38 9.78 -3.58 9.44
C THR A 38 9.10 -2.29 9.87
N VAL A 39 7.76 -2.26 9.85
CA VAL A 39 7.01 -1.09 10.33
C VAL A 39 7.27 -0.84 11.81
N GLN A 40 7.23 -1.87 12.66
CA GLN A 40 7.52 -1.73 14.09
C GLN A 40 8.91 -1.10 14.33
N LYS A 41 9.94 -1.60 13.64
CA LYS A 41 11.30 -1.05 13.75
C LYS A 41 11.39 0.41 13.30
N LEU A 42 10.73 0.77 12.20
CA LEU A 42 10.75 2.14 11.69
C LEU A 42 9.93 3.09 12.58
N PHE A 43 8.84 2.60 13.16
CA PHE A 43 8.04 3.34 14.14
C PHE A 43 8.87 3.66 15.39
N GLU A 44 9.65 2.71 15.90
CA GLU A 44 10.58 2.91 17.02
C GLU A 44 11.68 3.95 16.72
N LEU A 45 11.96 4.23 15.44
CA LEU A 45 12.87 5.31 15.03
C LEU A 45 12.18 6.69 14.94
N GLY A 46 10.84 6.72 15.04
CA GLY A 46 10.04 7.94 14.97
C GLY A 46 9.24 8.12 13.67
N VAL A 47 9.22 7.13 12.78
CA VAL A 47 8.36 7.20 11.58
C VAL A 47 6.90 7.01 11.98
N THR A 48 6.03 7.93 11.60
CA THR A 48 4.59 7.85 11.88
C THR A 48 3.72 7.72 10.63
N TRP A 49 4.30 7.81 9.44
CA TRP A 49 3.60 7.66 8.16
C TRP A 49 4.21 6.55 7.33
N PHE A 50 3.36 5.64 6.85
CA PHE A 50 3.78 4.48 6.08
C PHE A 50 2.98 4.35 4.79
N ASP A 51 3.66 4.15 3.66
CA ASP A 51 3.05 3.71 2.41
C ASP A 51 3.51 2.28 2.10
N ASN A 52 2.58 1.34 2.17
CA ASN A 52 2.89 -0.08 2.15
C ASN A 52 3.38 -0.57 0.79
N SER A 53 2.92 0.02 -0.31
CA SER A 53 3.32 -0.29 -1.69
C SER A 53 3.61 -1.77 -1.94
N GLY A 54 2.61 -2.61 -1.74
CA GLY A 54 2.75 -4.06 -1.88
C GLY A 54 2.88 -4.54 -3.32
N SER A 55 3.10 -5.85 -3.46
CA SER A 55 3.13 -6.52 -4.76
C SER A 55 1.72 -6.67 -5.36
N GLY A 56 1.66 -6.87 -6.69
CA GLY A 56 0.43 -6.90 -7.49
C GLY A 56 0.20 -5.66 -8.36
N GLY A 57 1.10 -4.67 -8.27
CA GLY A 57 1.13 -3.46 -9.09
C GLY A 57 2.29 -3.43 -10.09
N THR A 58 2.98 -2.28 -10.14
CA THR A 58 4.25 -2.15 -10.85
C THR A 58 5.27 -3.11 -10.24
N ASN A 59 5.92 -3.92 -11.07
CA ASN A 59 6.95 -4.87 -10.63
C ASN A 59 8.34 -4.33 -10.96
N PHE A 60 9.06 -3.85 -9.93
CA PHE A 60 10.40 -3.28 -10.11
C PHE A 60 11.46 -4.33 -10.46
N ILE A 61 11.29 -5.61 -10.06
CA ILE A 61 12.15 -6.70 -10.54
C ILE A 61 11.96 -6.87 -12.05
N GLY A 62 10.73 -6.85 -12.53
CA GLY A 62 10.42 -6.87 -13.97
C GLY A 62 11.02 -5.68 -14.73
N ILE A 63 11.07 -4.50 -14.12
CA ILE A 63 11.74 -3.32 -14.70
C ILE A 63 13.25 -3.55 -14.77
N GLU A 64 13.88 -4.00 -13.68
CA GLU A 64 15.33 -4.24 -13.66
C GLU A 64 15.76 -5.36 -14.61
N ASN A 65 14.95 -6.41 -14.79
CA ASN A 65 15.19 -7.45 -15.79
C ASN A 65 15.21 -6.87 -17.22
N ARG A 66 14.31 -5.92 -17.54
CA ARG A 66 14.34 -5.22 -18.83
C ARG A 66 15.54 -4.30 -19.01
N ARG A 67 16.20 -3.91 -17.91
CA ARG A 67 17.43 -3.11 -17.90
C ARG A 67 18.70 -3.98 -17.93
N GLY A 68 18.57 -5.28 -18.19
CA GLY A 68 19.69 -6.22 -18.28
C GLY A 68 20.03 -6.92 -16.95
N GLY A 69 19.12 -6.90 -15.98
CA GLY A 69 19.19 -7.78 -14.81
C GLY A 69 18.78 -9.23 -15.14
N ASP A 70 19.18 -10.16 -14.27
CA ASP A 70 18.80 -11.57 -14.36
C ASP A 70 18.20 -12.03 -13.02
N PHE A 71 16.96 -11.60 -12.77
CA PHE A 71 16.21 -11.85 -11.54
C PHE A 71 14.83 -12.44 -11.85
N ALA A 72 14.71 -13.19 -12.95
CA ALA A 72 13.41 -13.70 -13.41
C ALA A 72 12.72 -14.58 -12.36
N GLU A 73 13.48 -15.42 -11.65
CA GLU A 73 12.98 -16.27 -10.56
C GLU A 73 12.35 -15.47 -9.40
N LEU A 74 12.77 -14.22 -9.22
CA LEU A 74 12.31 -13.37 -8.12
C LEU A 74 11.10 -12.51 -8.51
N SER A 75 10.52 -12.69 -9.69
CA SER A 75 9.47 -11.81 -10.22
C SER A 75 8.24 -11.71 -9.30
N ASP A 76 7.94 -12.76 -8.54
CA ASP A 76 6.79 -12.80 -7.63
C ASP A 76 7.17 -12.50 -6.16
N TRP A 77 8.39 -12.02 -5.92
CA TRP A 77 8.87 -11.67 -4.58
C TRP A 77 8.09 -10.49 -3.97
N GLY A 78 7.82 -10.59 -2.67
CA GLY A 78 7.22 -9.53 -1.85
C GLY A 78 5.86 -9.89 -1.27
N LEU A 79 5.36 -9.03 -0.38
CA LEU A 79 4.04 -9.15 0.23
C LEU A 79 2.97 -8.51 -0.67
N PRO A 80 1.89 -9.23 -1.01
CA PRO A 80 0.74 -8.65 -1.67
C PRO A 80 0.19 -7.44 -0.91
N THR A 81 -0.28 -6.41 -1.61
CA THR A 81 -0.78 -5.15 -1.01
C THR A 81 -1.78 -5.37 0.12
N ALA A 82 -2.75 -6.27 -0.06
CA ALA A 82 -3.73 -6.57 0.97
C ALA A 82 -3.09 -7.16 2.23
N VAL A 83 -2.17 -8.13 2.07
CA VAL A 83 -1.47 -8.76 3.18
C VAL A 83 -0.61 -7.75 3.93
N SER A 84 0.21 -6.98 3.21
CA SER A 84 1.06 -5.96 3.81
C SER A 84 0.24 -4.92 4.58
N LEU A 85 -0.87 -4.43 4.00
CA LEU A 85 -1.76 -3.48 4.69
C LEU A 85 -2.32 -4.08 5.99
N LEU A 86 -2.81 -5.32 5.95
CA LEU A 86 -3.39 -6.00 7.10
C LEU A 86 -2.36 -6.31 8.18
N GLU A 87 -1.12 -6.64 7.80
CA GLU A 87 0.01 -6.78 8.73
C GLU A 87 0.28 -5.47 9.48
N ILE A 88 0.36 -4.35 8.77
CA ILE A 88 0.60 -3.02 9.38
C ILE A 88 -0.54 -2.66 10.35
N LEU A 89 -1.78 -2.80 9.89
CA LEU A 89 -2.97 -2.46 10.70
C LEU A 89 -3.15 -3.39 11.91
N SER A 90 -2.57 -4.60 11.89
CA SER A 90 -2.62 -5.51 13.03
C SER A 90 -1.83 -4.99 14.24
N LEU A 91 -0.76 -4.20 14.01
CA LEU A 91 0.08 -3.65 15.06
C LEU A 91 -0.66 -2.65 15.96
N SER A 92 -1.75 -2.06 15.47
CA SER A 92 -2.57 -1.08 16.20
C SER A 92 -1.74 0.11 16.74
N LEU A 93 -0.69 0.50 16.01
CA LEU A 93 0.15 1.65 16.33
C LEU A 93 -0.57 2.97 15.98
N PRO A 94 -0.24 4.08 16.66
CA PRO A 94 -0.76 5.40 16.32
C PRO A 94 -0.03 5.99 15.09
N ILE A 95 -0.22 5.36 13.93
CA ILE A 95 0.43 5.72 12.66
C ILE A 95 -0.61 6.01 11.58
N THR A 96 -0.21 6.76 10.56
CA THR A 96 -0.98 6.96 9.34
C THR A 96 -0.54 5.98 8.26
N VAL A 97 -1.50 5.26 7.67
CA VAL A 97 -1.23 4.21 6.68
C VAL A 97 -1.81 4.56 5.32
N ILE A 98 -0.93 4.62 4.31
CA ILE A 98 -1.27 4.76 2.90
C ILE A 98 -1.23 3.37 2.27
N ALA A 99 -2.36 2.93 1.72
CA ALA A 99 -2.43 1.70 0.95
C ALA A 99 -2.07 1.98 -0.52
N SER A 100 -1.01 1.37 -1.04
CA SER A 100 -0.65 1.47 -2.45
C SER A 100 -0.07 0.16 -2.99
N GLY A 101 0.22 0.13 -4.29
CA GLY A 101 0.66 -1.08 -4.99
C GLY A 101 -0.53 -1.79 -5.64
N GLY A 102 -0.69 -1.63 -6.94
CA GLY A 102 -1.69 -2.37 -7.72
C GLY A 102 -3.15 -1.91 -7.56
N ILE A 103 -3.39 -0.75 -6.95
CA ILE A 103 -4.73 -0.16 -6.88
C ILE A 103 -5.12 0.38 -8.27
N ARG A 104 -6.28 -0.07 -8.79
CA ARG A 104 -6.72 0.26 -10.16
C ARG A 104 -8.17 0.70 -10.25
N THR A 105 -9.00 0.30 -9.29
CA THR A 105 -10.45 0.50 -9.35
C THR A 105 -11.01 1.17 -8.10
N ALA A 106 -12.21 1.74 -8.22
CA ALA A 106 -12.96 2.27 -7.10
C ALA A 106 -13.21 1.22 -5.98
N GLN A 107 -13.39 -0.05 -6.36
CA GLN A 107 -13.54 -1.14 -5.40
C GLN A 107 -12.24 -1.42 -4.64
N ASP A 108 -11.08 -1.32 -5.29
CA ASP A 108 -9.79 -1.47 -4.61
C ASP A 108 -9.58 -0.37 -3.57
N ILE A 109 -9.92 0.87 -3.93
CA ILE A 109 -9.88 2.02 -3.01
C ILE A 109 -10.79 1.77 -1.81
N ALA A 110 -12.04 1.38 -2.05
CA ALA A 110 -13.00 1.10 -0.98
C ALA A 110 -12.51 -0.03 -0.06
N LYS A 111 -11.98 -1.13 -0.61
CA LYS A 111 -11.39 -2.22 0.18
C LYS A 111 -10.24 -1.74 1.07
N CYS A 112 -9.36 -0.88 0.57
CA CYS A 112 -8.26 -0.32 1.36
C CYS A 112 -8.76 0.54 2.52
N ILE A 113 -9.71 1.44 2.26
CA ILE A 113 -10.29 2.31 3.30
C ILE A 113 -11.07 1.47 4.33
N SER A 114 -11.89 0.52 3.88
CA SER A 114 -12.61 -0.42 4.76
C SER A 114 -11.66 -1.29 5.58
N ALA A 115 -10.51 -1.70 5.02
CA ALA A 115 -9.50 -2.42 5.80
C ALA A 115 -8.95 -1.56 6.96
N GLY A 116 -8.79 -0.26 6.74
CA GLY A 116 -8.32 0.69 7.76
C GLY A 116 -7.27 1.68 7.28
N ALA A 117 -6.97 1.73 5.98
CA ALA A 117 -6.07 2.74 5.44
C ALA A 117 -6.63 4.16 5.64
N ASP A 118 -5.73 5.13 5.78
CA ASP A 118 -6.05 6.55 5.85
C ASP A 118 -6.08 7.19 4.47
N LEU A 119 -5.20 6.75 3.58
CA LEU A 119 -5.08 7.22 2.22
C LEU A 119 -4.84 6.04 1.27
N VAL A 120 -5.08 6.28 -0.02
CA VAL A 120 -4.82 5.30 -1.08
C VAL A 120 -3.95 5.93 -2.15
N GLY A 121 -2.86 5.25 -2.51
CA GLY A 121 -1.89 5.70 -3.50
C GLY A 121 -1.98 4.91 -4.82
N MET A 122 -1.85 5.62 -5.94
CA MET A 122 -1.83 5.07 -7.29
C MET A 122 -0.67 5.68 -8.08
N ALA A 123 0.01 4.89 -8.91
CA ALA A 123 1.16 5.35 -9.69
C ALA A 123 1.14 4.81 -11.13
N GLY A 124 1.57 3.56 -11.34
CA GLY A 124 1.82 3.02 -12.68
C GLY A 124 0.61 3.04 -13.63
N SER A 125 -0.61 2.85 -13.11
CA SER A 125 -1.85 2.94 -13.91
C SER A 125 -2.11 4.35 -14.43
N LEU A 126 -1.93 5.37 -13.57
CA LEU A 126 -2.12 6.77 -13.93
C LEU A 126 -1.04 7.25 -14.90
N LEU A 127 0.23 6.89 -14.64
CA LEU A 127 1.33 7.21 -15.54
C LEU A 127 1.12 6.58 -16.93
N LYS A 128 0.68 5.33 -17.00
CA LYS A 128 0.36 4.67 -18.27
C LYS A 128 -0.79 5.38 -18.99
N LYS A 129 -1.83 5.81 -18.27
CA LYS A 129 -2.93 6.58 -18.88
C LYS A 129 -2.39 7.88 -19.50
N LEU A 130 -1.62 8.64 -18.72
CA LEU A 130 -1.04 9.90 -19.16
C LEU A 130 -0.12 9.74 -20.38
N GLN A 131 0.81 8.79 -20.32
CA GLN A 131 1.83 8.63 -21.35
C GLN A 131 1.23 8.20 -22.70
N TRP A 132 0.16 7.42 -22.68
CA TRP A 132 -0.40 6.82 -23.90
C TRP A 132 -1.61 7.59 -24.43
N GLU A 133 -2.35 8.31 -23.59
CA GLU A 133 -3.62 8.95 -23.94
C GLU A 133 -3.67 10.46 -23.62
N GLY A 134 -2.67 11.01 -22.93
CA GLY A 134 -2.56 12.44 -22.64
C GLY A 134 -3.32 12.91 -21.39
N TYR A 135 -3.27 14.23 -21.15
CA TYR A 135 -3.80 14.87 -19.94
C TYR A 135 -5.34 14.75 -19.84
N ASP A 136 -6.08 15.06 -20.90
CA ASP A 136 -7.55 15.00 -20.90
C ASP A 136 -8.06 13.59 -20.56
N ALA A 137 -7.38 12.56 -21.05
CA ALA A 137 -7.72 11.17 -20.75
C ALA A 137 -7.44 10.80 -19.30
N LEU A 138 -6.37 11.33 -18.70
CA LEU A 138 -6.08 11.15 -17.28
C LEU A 138 -7.12 11.87 -16.41
N ASP A 139 -7.47 13.11 -16.73
CA ASP A 139 -8.45 13.90 -15.97
C ASP A 139 -9.83 13.23 -16.01
N ASN A 140 -10.27 12.78 -17.19
CA ASN A 140 -11.52 12.02 -17.34
C ASN A 140 -11.48 10.69 -16.56
N HIS A 141 -10.34 10.01 -16.54
CA HIS A 141 -10.17 8.79 -15.76
C HIS A 141 -10.28 9.06 -14.25
N MET A 142 -9.65 10.12 -13.73
CA MET A 142 -9.72 10.51 -12.33
C MET A 142 -11.14 10.94 -11.92
N ALA A 143 -11.85 11.67 -12.79
CA ALA A 143 -13.25 12.03 -12.57
C ALA A 143 -14.15 10.79 -12.51
N THR A 144 -13.95 9.86 -13.44
CA THR A 144 -14.70 8.59 -13.49
C THR A 144 -14.44 7.73 -12.26
N LEU A 145 -13.16 7.58 -11.87
CA LEU A 145 -12.76 6.83 -10.69
C LEU A 145 -13.37 7.42 -9.41
N THR A 146 -13.37 8.74 -9.30
CA THR A 146 -13.99 9.47 -8.18
C THR A 146 -15.50 9.24 -8.13
N PHE A 147 -16.18 9.32 -9.27
CA PHE A 147 -17.61 9.05 -9.38
C PHE A 147 -17.95 7.60 -8.98
N GLN A 148 -17.19 6.63 -9.49
CA GLN A 148 -17.37 5.22 -9.15
C GLN A 148 -17.11 4.95 -7.66
N PHE A 149 -16.11 5.60 -7.06
CA PHE A 149 -15.85 5.47 -5.62
C PHE A 149 -17.01 6.03 -4.78
N LYS A 150 -17.59 7.16 -5.18
CA LYS A 150 -18.82 7.69 -4.56
C LYS A 150 -20.00 6.72 -4.72
N ALA A 151 -20.13 6.07 -5.88
CA ALA A 151 -21.15 5.04 -6.10
C ALA A 151 -20.95 3.83 -5.17
N VAL A 152 -19.71 3.38 -4.95
CA VAL A 152 -19.42 2.34 -3.95
C VAL A 152 -19.84 2.79 -2.56
N CYS A 153 -19.48 4.02 -2.14
CA CYS A 153 -19.90 4.58 -0.86
C CYS A 153 -21.44 4.55 -0.71
N MET A 154 -22.17 4.98 -1.74
CA MET A 154 -23.63 4.94 -1.80
C MET A 154 -24.19 3.52 -1.65
N MET A 155 -23.65 2.54 -2.39
CA MET A 155 -24.09 1.14 -2.31
C MET A 155 -23.78 0.50 -0.94
N THR A 156 -22.77 0.99 -0.24
CA THR A 156 -22.44 0.59 1.14
C THR A 156 -23.11 1.46 2.21
N GLY A 157 -23.99 2.40 1.83
CA GLY A 157 -24.68 3.29 2.77
C GLY A 157 -23.76 4.22 3.56
N CYS A 158 -22.58 4.54 3.03
CA CYS A 158 -21.57 5.37 3.70
C CYS A 158 -21.57 6.80 3.15
N SER A 159 -21.68 7.78 4.04
CA SER A 159 -21.66 9.21 3.72
C SER A 159 -20.27 9.84 3.79
N ASN A 160 -19.32 9.17 4.44
CA ASN A 160 -17.95 9.63 4.64
C ASN A 160 -16.97 8.44 4.78
N LEU A 161 -15.67 8.73 4.77
CA LEU A 161 -14.63 7.70 4.85
C LEU A 161 -14.58 7.00 6.22
N GLN A 162 -14.99 7.69 7.30
CA GLN A 162 -15.02 7.13 8.64
C GLN A 162 -16.09 6.04 8.77
N GLU A 163 -17.24 6.21 8.11
CA GLU A 163 -18.27 5.17 7.99
C GLU A 163 -17.80 4.02 7.12
N LEU A 164 -17.18 4.30 5.97
CA LEU A 164 -16.66 3.25 5.08
C LEU A 164 -15.60 2.37 5.76
N ARG A 165 -14.76 2.97 6.62
CA ARG A 165 -13.76 2.26 7.44
C ARG A 165 -14.37 1.26 8.43
N LYS A 166 -15.62 1.51 8.87
CA LYS A 166 -16.34 0.63 9.80
C LYS A 166 -17.10 -0.48 9.09
N GLN A 167 -17.24 -0.41 7.77
CA GLN A 167 -17.94 -1.46 7.03
C GLN A 167 -17.24 -2.81 7.20
N PRO A 168 -18.00 -3.89 7.46
CA PRO A 168 -17.47 -5.24 7.52
C PRO A 168 -16.72 -5.61 6.24
N LEU A 169 -15.52 -6.20 6.40
CA LEU A 169 -14.73 -6.71 5.30
C LEU A 169 -14.52 -8.22 5.49
N ILE A 170 -15.04 -9.00 4.53
CA ILE A 170 -14.87 -10.45 4.51
C ILE A 170 -13.57 -10.78 3.78
N ILE A 171 -12.60 -11.32 4.52
CA ILE A 171 -11.28 -11.68 4.00
C ILE A 171 -11.24 -13.21 3.83
N LEU A 172 -10.96 -13.67 2.61
CA LEU A 172 -11.04 -15.08 2.21
C LEU A 172 -9.73 -15.54 1.56
N GLY A 173 -9.65 -16.85 1.27
CA GLY A 173 -8.58 -17.47 0.47
C GLY A 173 -7.17 -17.31 1.08
N GLN A 174 -6.18 -17.19 0.21
CA GLN A 174 -4.76 -17.08 0.59
C GLN A 174 -4.49 -15.91 1.54
N THR A 175 -5.19 -14.77 1.38
CA THR A 175 -5.02 -13.63 2.30
C THR A 175 -5.45 -14.01 3.72
N ALA A 176 -6.60 -14.68 3.87
CA ALA A 176 -7.08 -15.11 5.20
C ALA A 176 -6.18 -16.18 5.81
N GLU A 177 -5.69 -17.11 5.01
CA GLU A 177 -4.72 -18.12 5.44
C GLU A 177 -3.41 -17.48 5.92
N TRP A 178 -2.85 -16.56 5.13
CA TRP A 178 -1.64 -15.82 5.50
C TRP A 178 -1.81 -15.10 6.83
N MET A 179 -2.91 -14.39 7.01
CA MET A 179 -3.21 -13.69 8.26
C MET A 179 -3.23 -14.65 9.45
N ARG A 180 -3.93 -15.79 9.35
CA ARG A 180 -3.99 -16.79 10.42
C ARG A 180 -2.61 -17.35 10.75
N LEU A 181 -1.81 -17.70 9.75
CA LEU A 181 -0.43 -18.17 9.94
C LEU A 181 0.46 -17.13 10.63
N ARG A 182 0.16 -15.83 10.46
CA ARG A 182 0.85 -14.72 11.11
C ARG A 182 0.25 -14.36 12.48
N GLY A 183 -0.76 -15.08 12.95
CA GLY A 183 -1.45 -14.83 14.22
C GLY A 183 -2.34 -13.58 14.18
N ILE A 184 -2.85 -13.21 13.02
CA ILE A 184 -3.74 -12.07 12.81
C ILE A 184 -5.13 -12.62 12.50
N GLU A 185 -6.08 -12.42 13.41
CA GLU A 185 -7.44 -12.94 13.26
C GLU A 185 -8.25 -12.13 12.23
N PRO A 186 -8.62 -12.71 11.06
CA PRO A 186 -9.39 -11.99 10.04
C PRO A 186 -10.79 -11.56 10.53
N GLY A 187 -11.32 -12.26 11.54
CA GLY A 187 -12.60 -11.94 12.17
C GLY A 187 -12.69 -10.50 12.71
N LYS A 188 -11.55 -9.85 13.01
CA LYS A 188 -11.47 -8.43 13.40
C LYS A 188 -12.02 -7.47 12.33
N TRP A 189 -11.93 -7.86 11.05
CA TRP A 189 -12.46 -7.07 9.94
C TRP A 189 -13.89 -7.47 9.58
N ALA A 190 -14.25 -8.74 9.77
CA ALA A 190 -15.57 -9.25 9.44
C ALA A 190 -16.68 -8.83 10.42
N ASN A 191 -16.34 -8.52 11.68
CA ASN A 191 -17.31 -8.27 12.76
C ASN A 191 -17.21 -6.84 13.33
N ARG A 192 -17.18 -5.83 12.46
CA ARG A 192 -17.09 -4.41 12.85
C ARG A 192 -18.45 -3.74 13.00
#